data_AF-A0A532DZS1-F1
#
_entry.id   AF-A0A532DZS1-F1
#
_cell.length_a   1.000
_cell.length_b   1.000
_cell.length_c   1.000
_cell.angle_alpha   90.00
_cell.angle_beta   90.00
_cell.angle_gamma   90.00
#
_symmetry.space_group_name_H-M   'P 1'
#
loop_
_entity.id
_entity.type
_entity.pdbx_description
1 polymer ?
#
loop_
_entity_poly.entity_id
_entity_poly.type
_entity_poly.pdbx_seq_one_letter_code
_entity_poly.pdbx_strand_id
1 'polypeptide(L)'
;MSNPLLQAYLEVEMAMERFTLVLHDHVDHLRNTEPSGSDKLHRMANGTKAMRDSASIYLSYAKYVAHGMPASEELIEDDLQG
;
A
#
# COMPACT_ATOMS: atom_id res chain seq x y z
N MET A 1 -19.43 -21.08 4.67
CA MET A 1 -18.96 -20.11 5.69
C MET A 1 -17.74 -19.43 5.10
N SER A 2 -17.71 -18.09 5.00
CA SER A 2 -16.56 -17.35 4.48
C SER A 2 -15.36 -17.55 5.40
N ASN A 3 -14.16 -17.72 4.84
CA ASN A 3 -12.92 -17.75 5.63
C ASN A 3 -12.75 -16.36 6.30
N PRO A 4 -12.80 -16.27 7.65
CA PRO A 4 -12.71 -14.98 8.34
C PRO A 4 -11.39 -14.24 8.06
N LEU A 5 -10.30 -14.97 7.86
CA LEU A 5 -8.99 -14.39 7.55
C LEU A 5 -8.97 -13.75 6.15
N LEU A 6 -9.57 -14.41 5.17
CA LEU A 6 -9.70 -13.88 3.82
C LEU A 6 -10.56 -12.60 3.80
N GLN A 7 -11.64 -12.57 4.57
CA GLN A 7 -12.47 -11.37 4.67
C GLN A 7 -11.69 -10.21 5.31
N ALA A 8 -10.95 -10.45 6.39
CA ALA A 8 -10.11 -9.43 7.01
C ALA A 8 -9.02 -8.90 6.06
N TYR A 9 -8.41 -9.78 5.24
CA TYR A 9 -7.45 -9.36 4.23
C TYR A 9 -8.07 -8.41 3.20
N LEU A 10 -9.23 -8.75 2.64
CA LEU A 10 -9.91 -7.91 1.64
C LEU A 10 -10.28 -6.54 2.21
N GLU A 11 -10.72 -6.48 3.47
CA GLU A 11 -11.00 -5.22 4.17
C GLU A 11 -9.74 -4.34 4.29
N VAL A 12 -8.60 -4.94 4.64
CA VAL A 12 -7.33 -4.22 4.74
C VAL A 12 -6.83 -3.75 3.37
N GLU A 13 -6.90 -4.61 2.35
CA GLU A 13 -6.54 -4.30 0.97
C GLU A 13 -7.33 -3.07 0.47
N MET A 14 -8.66 -3.10 0.60
CA MET A 14 -9.52 -1.98 0.22
C MET A 14 -9.22 -0.70 1.01
N ALA A 15 -8.97 -0.81 2.32
CA ALA A 15 -8.68 0.34 3.16
C ALA A 15 -7.33 0.99 2.79
N MET A 16 -6.30 0.19 2.50
CA MET A 16 -4.99 0.66 2.10
C MET A 16 -5.04 1.33 0.73
N GLU A 17 -5.72 0.73 -0.26
CA GLU A 17 -5.91 1.33 -1.58
C GLU A 17 -6.58 2.71 -1.47
N ARG A 18 -7.68 2.78 -0.72
CA ARG A 18 -8.39 4.04 -0.47
C ARG A 18 -7.50 5.08 0.20
N PHE A 19 -6.72 4.68 1.20
CA PHE A 19 -5.83 5.59 1.91
C PHE A 19 -4.71 6.12 0.99
N THR A 20 -4.14 5.27 0.13
CA THR A 20 -3.12 5.69 -0.85
C THR A 20 -3.68 6.73 -1.83
N LEU A 21 -4.92 6.56 -2.31
CA LEU A 21 -5.57 7.56 -3.17
C LEU A 21 -5.72 8.91 -2.45
N VAL A 22 -6.23 8.90 -1.22
CA VAL A 22 -6.39 10.13 -0.42
C VAL A 22 -5.06 10.83 -0.14
N LEU A 23 -3.99 10.06 0.12
CA LEU A 23 -2.66 10.64 0.29
C LEU A 23 -2.16 11.30 -0.99
N HIS A 24 -2.38 10.69 -2.14
CA HIS A 24 -2.00 11.25 -3.44
C HIS A 24 -2.73 12.58 -3.69
N ASP A 25 -4.06 12.58 -3.54
CA ASP A 25 -4.88 13.79 -3.69
C ASP A 25 -4.44 14.90 -2.73
N HIS A 26 -4.07 14.54 -1.49
CA HIS A 26 -3.57 15.50 -0.52
C HIS A 26 -2.23 16.11 -0.94
N VAL A 27 -1.29 15.30 -1.45
CA VAL A 27 -0.02 15.81 -1.98
C VAL A 27 -0.24 16.72 -3.19
N ASP A 28 -1.16 16.35 -4.10
CA ASP A 28 -1.51 17.17 -5.25
C ASP A 28 -2.15 18.50 -4.85
N HIS A 29 -3.01 18.48 -3.83
CA HIS A 29 -3.53 19.71 -3.24
C HIS A 29 -2.38 20.60 -2.72
N LEU A 30 -1.45 20.03 -1.94
CA LEU A 30 -0.31 20.78 -1.41
C LEU A 30 0.60 21.34 -2.52
N ARG A 31 0.78 20.64 -3.65
CA ARG A 31 1.54 21.16 -4.80
C ARG A 31 0.95 22.45 -5.36
N ASN A 32 -0.36 22.63 -5.25
CA ASN A 32 -1.08 23.79 -5.77
C ASN A 32 -1.22 24.93 -4.74
N THR A 33 -1.07 24.64 -3.45
CA THR A 33 -1.28 25.63 -2.37
C THR A 33 -0.02 26.06 -1.66
N GLU A 34 1.02 25.22 -1.62
CA GLU A 34 2.26 25.51 -0.92
C GLU A 34 3.24 26.30 -1.79
N PRO A 35 4.08 27.17 -1.20
CA PRO A 35 5.14 27.85 -1.94
C PRO A 35 6.14 26.87 -2.57
N SER A 36 6.74 27.28 -3.69
CA SER A 36 7.84 26.53 -4.30
C SER A 36 8.98 26.30 -3.30
N GLY A 37 9.44 25.07 -3.18
CA GLY A 37 10.47 24.68 -2.21
C GLY A 37 9.95 24.44 -0.78
N SER A 38 8.65 24.34 -0.56
CA SER A 38 8.08 24.01 0.76
C SER A 38 8.59 22.65 1.28
N ASP A 39 9.30 22.68 2.40
CA ASP A 39 9.75 21.48 3.13
C ASP A 39 8.59 20.57 3.55
N LYS A 40 7.41 21.17 3.79
CA LYS A 40 6.19 20.43 4.10
C LYS A 40 5.76 19.60 2.91
N LEU A 41 5.68 20.19 1.72
CA LEU A 41 5.34 19.48 0.49
C LEU A 41 6.36 18.36 0.21
N HIS A 42 7.66 18.66 0.34
CA HIS A 42 8.71 17.66 0.12
C HIS A 42 8.58 16.45 1.08
N ARG A 43 8.39 16.71 2.38
CA ARG A 43 8.22 15.63 3.37
C ARG A 43 6.93 14.83 3.13
N MET A 44 5.82 15.50 2.80
CA MET A 44 4.54 14.81 2.52
C MET A 44 4.62 13.94 1.26
N ALA A 45 5.27 14.42 0.20
CA ALA A 45 5.48 13.65 -1.02
C ALA A 45 6.34 12.40 -0.75
N ASN A 46 7.45 12.55 -0.03
CA ASN A 46 8.32 11.42 0.30
C ASN A 46 7.65 10.42 1.25
N GLY A 47 6.94 10.90 2.27
CA GLY A 47 6.18 10.04 3.18
C GLY A 47 5.07 9.28 2.46
N THR A 48 4.34 9.94 1.55
CA THR A 48 3.29 9.31 0.74
C THR A 48 3.86 8.20 -0.14
N LYS A 49 5.01 8.45 -0.80
CA LYS A 49 5.71 7.43 -1.57
C LYS A 49 6.10 6.24 -0.70
N ALA A 50 6.76 6.49 0.44
CA ALA A 50 7.18 5.44 1.35
C ALA A 50 6.00 4.60 1.87
N MET A 51 4.86 5.23 2.16
CA MET A 51 3.63 4.54 2.59
C MET A 51 3.09 3.63 1.50
N ARG A 52 3.04 4.09 0.24
CA ARG A 52 2.61 3.26 -0.90
C ARG A 52 3.53 2.05 -1.08
N ASP A 53 4.83 2.28 -1.08
CA ASP A 53 5.82 1.22 -1.27
C ASP A 53 5.72 0.18 -0.13
N SER A 54 5.54 0.65 1.11
CA SER A 54 5.37 -0.22 2.29
C SER A 54 4.04 -1.00 2.25
N ALA A 55 2.96 -0.38 1.79
CA ALA A 55 1.66 -1.03 1.67
C ALA A 55 1.69 -2.18 0.65
N SER A 56 2.38 -1.99 -0.48
CA SER A 56 2.57 -3.04 -1.48
C SER A 56 3.21 -4.29 -0.88
N ILE A 57 4.32 -4.10 -0.15
CA ILE A 57 5.05 -5.20 0.50
C ILE A 57 4.15 -5.93 1.51
N TYR A 58 3.47 -5.16 2.38
CA TYR A 58 2.56 -5.73 3.37
C TYR A 58 1.45 -6.57 2.71
N LEU A 59 0.79 -6.03 1.68
CA LEU A 59 -0.33 -6.70 1.02
C LEU A 59 0.10 -7.97 0.31
N SER A 60 1.30 -8.00 -0.30
CA SER A 60 1.85 -9.23 -0.89
C SER A 60 1.96 -10.36 0.14
N TYR A 61 2.51 -10.09 1.33
CA TYR A 61 2.59 -11.11 2.39
C TYR A 61 1.20 -11.46 2.96
N ALA A 62 0.35 -10.46 3.19
CA ALA A 62 -0.98 -10.66 3.73
C ALA A 62 -1.84 -11.54 2.79
N LYS A 63 -1.69 -11.37 1.47
CA LYS A 63 -2.36 -12.17 0.44
C LYS A 63 -1.99 -13.64 0.57
N TYR A 64 -0.70 -13.97 0.70
CA TYR A 64 -0.25 -15.35 0.89
C TYR A 64 -0.85 -15.97 2.16
N VAL A 65 -0.84 -15.24 3.27
CA VAL A 65 -1.41 -15.72 4.54
C VAL A 65 -2.92 -15.95 4.44
N ALA A 66 -3.63 -15.07 3.72
CA ALA A 66 -5.09 -15.12 3.60
C ALA A 66 -5.62 -16.15 2.60
N HIS A 67 -4.93 -16.33 1.47
CA HIS A 67 -5.29 -17.28 0.42
C HIS A 67 -4.71 -18.69 0.67
N GLY A 68 -3.77 -18.82 1.59
CA GLY A 68 -3.04 -20.04 1.91
C GLY A 68 -1.57 -19.92 1.48
N MET A 69 -0.64 -20.10 2.42
CA MET A 69 0.79 -20.00 2.15
C MET A 69 1.18 -21.02 1.06
N PRO A 70 1.93 -20.61 0.02
CA PRO A 70 2.49 -21.54 -0.94
C PRO A 70 3.31 -22.60 -0.20
N ALA A 71 3.26 -23.85 -0.68
CA ALA A 71 3.99 -24.95 -0.04
C ALA A 71 5.52 -24.85 -0.20
N SER A 72 6.02 -23.96 -1.05
CA SER A 72 7.45 -23.73 -1.27
C SER A 72 7.78 -22.24 -1.46
N GLU A 73 8.98 -21.84 -1.01
CA GLU A 73 9.52 -20.48 -1.10
C GLU A 73 9.72 -19.99 -2.54
N GLU A 74 9.94 -20.89 -3.51
CA GLU A 74 10.16 -20.58 -4.94
C GLU A 74 9.00 -19.83 -5.62
N LEU A 75 7.77 -19.94 -5.11
CA LEU A 75 6.60 -19.25 -5.70
C LEU A 75 6.41 -17.81 -5.16
N ILE A 76 7.17 -17.41 -4.13
CA ILE A 76 7.04 -16.09 -3.48
C ILE A 76 7.86 -15.04 -4.25
N GLU A 77 8.96 -15.42 -4.89
CA GLU A 77 9.88 -14.51 -5.58
C GLU A 77 9.35 -14.00 -6.93
N ASP A 78 8.57 -14.79 -7.67
CA ASP A 78 8.09 -14.44 -9.02
C ASP A 78 7.05 -13.31 -9.01
N ASP A 79 6.18 -13.22 -7.99
CA ASP A 79 5.15 -12.17 -7.87
C ASP A 79 5.69 -10.86 -7.27
N LEU A 80 6.87 -10.87 -6.64
CA LEU A 80 7.51 -9.69 -6.05
C LEU A 80 8.38 -8.90 -7.05
N GLN A 81 8.69 -9.48 -8.21
CA GLN A 81 9.53 -8.87 -9.27
C GLN A 81 8.72 -8.37 -10.49
N GLY A 82 7.38 -8.31 -10.39
CA GLY A 82 6.48 -7.83 -11.45
C GLY A 82 6.08 -6.37 -11.33
#